data_AF-A0A6I5ZN18-F1
#
_entry.id   AF-A0A6I5ZN18-F1
#
_cell.length_a   1.000
_cell.length_b   1.000
_cell.length_c   1.000
_cell.angle_alpha   90.00
_cell.angle_beta   90.00
_cell.angle_gamma   90.00
#
_symmetry.space_group_name_H-M   'P 1'
#
loop_
_entity.id
_entity.type
_entity.pdbx_description
1 polymer ?
#
loop_
_entity_poly.entity_id
_entity_poly.type
_entity_poly.pdbx_seq_one_letter_code
_entity_poly.pdbx_strand_id
1 'polypeptide(L)' 'MLILIILAFLGIAYLDAPELWQKKYWRELAVMGIVWSLGLALSLALALNLPVPSPAKLLARVFGPVTEWLTRLIG' A
#
# COMPACT_ATOMS: atom_id res chain seq x y z
N MET A 1 2.01 15.02 -9.28
CA MET A 1 2.02 13.63 -8.76
C MET A 1 0.76 13.30 -7.96
N LEU A 2 0.38 14.09 -6.94
CA LEU A 2 -0.80 13.84 -6.09
C LEU A 2 -2.13 13.78 -6.86
N ILE A 3 -2.35 14.70 -7.82
CA ILE A 3 -3.56 14.72 -8.66
C ILE A 3 -3.71 13.41 -9.46
N LEU A 4 -2.59 12.86 -9.96
CA LEU A 4 -2.59 11.60 -10.71
C LEU A 4 -2.95 10.41 -9.81
N ILE A 5 -2.46 10.39 -8.57
CA ILE A 5 -2.81 9.35 -7.58
C ILE A 5 -4.31 9.39 -7.32
N ILE A 6 -4.87 10.57 -7.06
CA ILE A 6 -6.30 10.73 -6.78
C ILE A 6 -7.14 10.29 -8.00
N LEU A 7 -6.76 10.72 -9.21
CA LEU A 7 -7.44 10.31 -10.45
C LEU A 7 -7.38 8.81 -10.69
N ALA A 8 -6.24 8.16 -10.40
CA ALA A 8 -6.10 6.72 -10.57
C ALA A 8 -7.04 5.95 -9.62
N PHE A 9 -7.08 6.32 -8.34
CA PHE A 9 -7.99 5.69 -7.37
C PHE A 9 -9.46 5.97 -7.66
N LEU A 10 -9.80 7.17 -8.15
CA LEU A 10 -11.15 7.48 -8.64
C LEU A 10 -11.54 6.60 -9.84
N GLY A 11 -10.62 6.40 -10.78
CA GLY A 11 -10.82 5.51 -11.92
C GLY A 11 -11.06 4.06 -11.50
N ILE A 12 -10.23 3.54 -10.59
CA ILE A 12 -10.40 2.18 -10.04
C ILE A 12 -11.75 2.05 -9.34
N ALA A 13 -12.07 2.97 -8.43
CA ALA A 13 -13.34 2.94 -7.71
C ALA A 13 -14.54 3.06 -8.66
N TYR A 14 -14.44 3.87 -9.72
CA TYR A 14 -15.51 4.01 -10.70
C TYR A 14 -15.73 2.74 -11.55
N LEU A 15 -14.69 1.95 -11.81
CA LEU A 15 -14.83 0.69 -12.55
C LEU A 15 -15.38 -0.43 -11.65
N ASP A 16 -14.85 -0.56 -10.44
CA ASP A 16 -15.18 -1.68 -9.55
C ASP A 16 -16.46 -1.45 -8.72
N ALA A 17 -16.71 -0.23 -8.23
CA ALA A 17 -17.86 0.06 -7.36
C ALA A 17 -19.23 -0.19 -8.02
N PRO A 18 -19.50 0.17 -9.29
CA PRO A 18 -20.81 -0.08 -9.88
C PRO A 18 -21.07 -1.57 -10.10
N GLU A 19 -20.05 -2.38 -10.40
CA GLU A 19 -20.21 -3.83 -10.51
C GLU A 19 -20.65 -4.44 -9.17
N LEU A 20 -19.97 -4.06 -8.08
CA LEU A 20 -20.28 -4.51 -6.71
C LEU A 20 -21.67 -4.03 -6.25
N TRP A 21 -22.04 -2.81 -6.62
CA TRP A 21 -23.35 -2.23 -6.31
C TRP A 21 -24.49 -2.95 -7.04
N GLN A 22 -24.30 -3.25 -8.33
CA GLN A 22 -25.30 -3.97 -9.15
C GLN A 22 -25.53 -5.39 -8.63
N LYS A 23 -24.48 -6.07 -8.15
CA LYS A 23 -24.59 -7.41 -7.55
C LYS A 23 -25.11 -7.39 -6.10
N LYS A 24 -25.43 -6.20 -5.53
CA LYS A 24 -25.85 -6.00 -4.13
C LYS A 24 -24.86 -6.55 -3.10
N TYR A 25 -23.57 -6.61 -3.43
CA TYR A 25 -22.53 -7.07 -2.51
C TYR A 25 -22.01 -5.94 -1.64
N TRP A 26 -22.88 -5.39 -0.78
CA TRP A 26 -22.57 -4.27 0.11
C TRP A 26 -21.39 -4.52 1.05
N ARG A 27 -21.24 -5.78 1.51
CA ARG A 27 -20.11 -6.19 2.34
C ARG A 27 -18.79 -6.15 1.57
N GLU A 28 -18.79 -6.64 0.34
CA GLU A 28 -17.60 -6.63 -0.52
C GLU A 28 -17.24 -5.20 -0.93
N LEU A 29 -18.24 -4.37 -1.23
CA LEU A 29 -18.05 -2.95 -1.53
C LEU A 29 -17.43 -2.20 -0.34
N ALA A 30 -17.83 -2.51 0.89
CA ALA A 30 -17.20 -1.96 2.09
C ALA A 30 -15.74 -2.42 2.24
N VAL A 31 -15.44 -3.69 2.01
CA VAL A 31 -14.06 -4.22 2.06
C VAL A 31 -13.19 -3.57 0.99
N MET A 32 -13.67 -3.49 -0.26
CA MET A 32 -12.97 -2.81 -1.36
C MET A 32 -12.76 -1.33 -1.05
N GLY A 33 -13.78 -0.65 -0.50
CA GLY A 33 -13.66 0.74 -0.06
C GLY A 33 -12.56 0.96 0.97
N ILE A 34 -12.44 0.05 1.94
CA ILE A 34 -11.34 0.07 2.92
C ILE A 34 -9.99 -0.14 2.22
N VAL A 35 -9.90 -1.11 1.31
CA VAL A 35 -8.66 -1.40 0.57
C VAL A 35 -8.25 -0.21 -0.29
N TRP A 36 -9.17 0.42 -1.03
CA TRP A 36 -8.88 1.61 -1.83
C TRP A 36 -8.48 2.79 -0.95
N SER A 37 -9.17 3.00 0.17
CA SER A 37 -8.84 4.07 1.12
C SER A 37 -7.45 3.88 1.72
N LEU A 38 -7.09 2.64 2.09
CA LEU A 38 -5.75 2.29 2.58
C LEU A 38 -4.68 2.50 1.52
N GLY A 39 -4.93 2.03 0.29
CA GLY A 39 -4.01 2.22 -0.83
C GLY A 39 -3.79 3.70 -1.15
N LEU A 40 -4.85 4.51 -1.11
CA LEU A 40 -4.80 5.95 -1.33
C LEU A 40 -4.04 6.64 -0.20
N ALA A 41 -4.35 6.32 1.06
CA ALA A 41 -3.66 6.88 2.22
C ALA A 41 -2.16 6.56 2.20
N LEU A 42 -1.78 5.32 1.88
CA LEU A 42 -0.37 4.91 1.72
C LEU A 42 0.30 5.64 0.56
N SER A 43 -0.36 5.73 -0.60
CA SER A 43 0.17 6.41 -1.78
C SER A 43 0.40 7.90 -1.52
N LEU A 44 -0.54 8.55 -0.83
CA LEU A 44 -0.40 9.94 -0.41
C LEU A 44 0.72 10.09 0.63
N ALA A 45 0.80 9.20 1.61
CA ALA A 45 1.83 9.26 2.63
C ALA A 45 3.24 9.12 2.03
N LEU A 46 3.41 8.21 1.07
CA LEU A 46 4.65 8.07 0.31
C LEU A 46 4.94 9.32 -0.53
N ALA A 47 3.93 9.84 -1.25
CA ALA A 47 4.10 11.02 -2.09
C ALA A 47 4.41 12.31 -1.29
N LEU A 48 3.94 12.39 -0.05
CA LEU A 48 4.23 13.49 0.89
C LEU A 48 5.53 13.27 1.67
N ASN A 49 6.30 12.22 1.38
CA ASN A 49 7.50 11.83 2.13
C ASN A 49 7.25 11.68 3.65
N LEU A 50 6.03 11.29 4.05
CA LEU A 50 5.77 10.95 5.44
C LEU A 50 6.62 9.72 5.82
N PRO A 51 7.07 9.63 7.10
CA PRO A 51 7.82 8.49 7.58
C PRO A 51 6.89 7.27 7.69
N VAL A 52 6.57 6.67 6.56
CA VAL A 52 5.86 5.40 6.48
C VAL A 52 6.87 4.32 6.91
N PRO A 53 6.52 3.46 7.89
CA PRO A 53 7.38 2.35 8.28
C PRO A 53 7.55 1.43 7.07
N SER A 54 8.68 1.56 6.37
CA SER A 54 8.96 0.73 5.21
C SER A 54 9.23 -0.70 5.68
N PRO A 55 8.54 -1.72 5.13
CA PRO A 55 8.84 -3.12 5.41
C PRO A 55 10.31 -3.45 5.18
N ALA A 56 10.94 -2.82 4.19
CA ALA A 56 12.36 -2.97 3.91
C ALA A 56 13.27 -2.55 5.08
N LYS A 57 12.98 -1.43 5.77
CA LYS A 57 13.72 -1.05 7.00
C LYS A 57 13.47 -2.02 8.15
N LEU A 58 12.25 -2.56 8.24
CA LEU A 58 11.87 -3.56 9.24
C LEU A 58 12.64 -4.87 9.00
N LEU A 59 12.65 -5.33 7.76
CA LEU A 59 13.44 -6.48 7.31
C LEU A 59 14.93 -6.23 7.51
N ALA A 60 15.46 -5.06 7.14
CA ALA A 60 16.86 -4.71 7.37
C ALA A 60 17.22 -4.69 8.87
N ARG A 61 16.30 -4.32 9.75
CA ARG A 61 16.53 -4.39 11.21
C ARG A 61 16.53 -5.84 11.73
N VAL A 62 15.71 -6.71 11.17
CA VAL A 62 15.62 -8.13 11.56
C VAL A 62 16.77 -8.95 10.97
N PHE A 63 17.06 -8.77 9.68
CA PHE A 63 18.05 -9.53 8.92
C PHE A 63 19.44 -8.86 8.90
N GLY A 64 19.54 -7.59 9.26
CA GLY A 64 20.80 -6.86 9.47
C GLY A 64 21.86 -7.65 10.26
N PRO A 65 21.55 -8.17 11.47
CA PRO A 65 22.51 -8.94 12.24
C PRO A 65 22.98 -10.22 11.53
N VAL A 66 22.11 -10.86 10.74
CA VAL A 66 22.46 -12.05 9.94
C VAL A 66 23.38 -11.67 8.79
N THR A 67 23.10 -10.55 8.12
CA THR A 67 23.95 -10.05 7.02
C THR A 67 25.32 -9.61 7.52
N GLU A 68 25.42 -8.98 8.69
CA GLU A 68 26.71 -8.62 9.30
C GLU A 68 27.52 -9.87 9.69
N TRP A 69 26.86 -10.91 10.20
CA TRP A 69 27.49 -12.19 10.53
C TRP A 69 28.03 -12.91 9.29
N LEU A 70 27.25 -12.94 8.21
CA LEU A 70 27.69 -13.49 6.91
C LEU A 70 28.85 -12.69 6.32
N THR A 71 28.76 -11.35 6.32
CA THR A 71 29.83 -10.50 5.76
C THR A 71 31.17 -10.72 6.48
N ARG A 72 31.14 -10.99 7.80
CA ARG A 72 32.34 -11.31 8.60
C ARG A 72 32.91 -12.72 8.40
N LEU A 73 32.13 -13.64 7.82
CA LEU A 73 32.57 -15.01 7.56
C LEU A 73 33.17 -15.19 6.17
N ILE A 74 32.71 -14.39 5.21
CA ILE A 74 33.09 -14.50 3.80
C ILE A 74 34.21 -13.50 3.45
N GLY A 75 34.40 -12.44 4.25
CA GLY A 75 35.50 -11.48 4.16
C GLY A 75 36.56 -11.72 5.23
#